data_AF-A0A3B8L0C1-F1
#
_entry.id   AF-A0A3B8L0C1-F1
#
_cell.length_a   1.000
_cell.length_b   1.000
_cell.length_c   1.000
_cell.angle_alpha   90.00
_cell.angle_beta   90.00
_cell.angle_gamma   90.00
#
_symmetry.space_group_name_H-M   'P 1'
#
loop_
_entity.id
_entity.type
_entity.pdbx_description
1 polymer ?
#
loop_
_entity_poly.entity_id
_entity_poly.type
_entity_poly.pdbx_seq_one_letter_code
_entity_poly.pdbx_strand_id
1 'polypeptide(L)'
;RLAILSEIPLEWAEKVKRWSRMNENKKTRGMPDANTEYFLYQTIMGAWPIDRVRLSEVMRKSVREAKSHTSWTNVNEPYERALMNFIDSIFEDDEFIQDLNMFLRPLIRPGRVASLAQALVMLTAPGVPDIYQGTETWDLSLVDPDNRRPVDFAMKIENLEKVKVSSLVKSSEDWDDGLPKQWMIWKVLNFKKNRPDFFGPGSSYDPVETGGNGVKEIFAFCRGGGVVTLVPTCFVSRKAEMEKAKIRLSEGTWENIFDNQRYSGNSWAGADDLLKNFPVALLVKENRGKTP
;
A
#
# COMPACT_ATOMS: atom_id res chain seq x y z
N ARG A 1 3.29 1.12 -3.12
CA ARG A 1 4.35 0.22 -3.66
C ARG A 1 5.70 0.93 -3.76
N LEU A 2 5.81 2.08 -4.44
CA LEU A 2 7.07 2.83 -4.57
C LEU A 2 7.86 3.03 -3.27
N ALA A 3 7.18 3.38 -2.17
CA ALA A 3 7.83 3.61 -0.88
C ALA A 3 8.69 2.43 -0.40
N ILE A 4 8.31 1.18 -0.70
CA ILE A 4 9.05 0.01 -0.21
C ILE A 4 10.39 -0.18 -0.92
N LEU A 5 10.65 0.51 -2.04
CA LEU A 5 11.96 0.50 -2.69
C LEU A 5 13.04 1.14 -1.82
N SER A 6 12.66 2.00 -0.86
CA SER A 6 13.62 2.55 0.10
C SER A 6 14.13 1.51 1.10
N GLU A 7 13.48 0.35 1.20
CA GLU A 7 13.93 -0.76 2.04
C GLU A 7 15.00 -1.63 1.36
N ILE A 8 15.09 -1.56 0.03
CA ILE A 8 16.00 -2.33 -0.84
C ILE A 8 16.74 -1.41 -1.82
N PRO A 9 17.41 -0.34 -1.34
CA PRO A 9 17.95 0.71 -2.21
C PRO A 9 19.09 0.21 -3.10
N LEU A 10 19.86 -0.78 -2.64
CA LEU A 10 20.97 -1.36 -3.40
C LEU A 10 20.44 -2.23 -4.54
N GLU A 11 19.50 -3.15 -4.28
CA GLU A 11 18.89 -3.96 -5.32
C GLU A 11 18.15 -3.09 -6.35
N TRP A 12 17.45 -2.05 -5.88
CA TRP A 12 16.79 -1.08 -6.76
C TRP A 12 17.78 -0.36 -7.68
N ALA A 13 18.88 0.15 -7.13
CA ALA A 13 19.89 0.85 -7.90
C ALA A 13 20.57 -0.05 -8.95
N GLU A 14 20.84 -1.31 -8.60
CA GLU A 14 21.38 -2.30 -9.54
C GLU A 14 20.41 -2.59 -10.69
N LYS A 15 19.12 -2.75 -10.39
CA LYS A 15 18.09 -2.99 -11.41
C LYS A 15 17.92 -1.84 -12.37
N VAL A 16 17.85 -0.61 -11.87
CA VAL A 16 17.81 0.59 -12.72
C VAL A 16 19.04 0.67 -13.64
N LYS A 17 20.25 0.42 -13.12
CA LYS A 17 21.47 0.42 -13.94
C LYS A 17 21.44 -0.67 -15.01
N ARG A 18 20.92 -1.86 -14.68
CA ARG A 18 20.76 -2.96 -15.63
C ARG A 18 19.77 -2.59 -16.74
N TRP A 19 18.58 -2.09 -16.39
CA TRP A 19 17.58 -1.68 -17.37
C TRP A 19 18.06 -0.53 -18.26
N SER A 20 18.77 0.44 -17.68
CA SER A 20 19.34 1.54 -18.46
C SER A 20 20.34 1.06 -19.51
N ARG A 21 21.22 0.10 -19.16
CA ARG A 21 22.12 -0.54 -20.14
C ARG A 21 21.38 -1.35 -21.20
N MET A 22 20.38 -2.13 -20.79
CA MET A 22 19.53 -2.95 -21.67
C MET A 22 18.75 -2.10 -22.68
N ASN A 23 18.36 -0.89 -22.28
CA ASN A 23 17.52 0.01 -23.09
C ASN A 23 18.33 1.11 -23.79
N GLU A 24 19.66 1.16 -23.64
CA GLU A 24 20.49 2.24 -24.18
C GLU A 24 20.39 2.35 -25.71
N ASN A 25 20.35 1.21 -26.42
CA ASN A 25 20.19 1.17 -27.87
C ASN A 25 18.80 1.62 -28.37
N LYS A 26 17.81 1.75 -27.47
CA LYS A 26 16.46 2.23 -27.77
C LYS A 26 16.36 3.75 -27.71
N LYS A 27 17.40 4.44 -27.20
CA LYS A 27 17.42 5.90 -27.11
C LYS A 27 17.64 6.54 -28.47
N THR A 28 16.87 7.59 -28.76
CA THR A 28 17.08 8.40 -29.96
C THR A 28 17.88 9.64 -29.59
N ARG A 29 19.09 9.80 -30.13
CA ARG A 29 20.00 10.93 -29.84
C ARG A 29 20.22 11.15 -28.33
N GLY A 30 20.32 10.07 -27.56
CA GLY A 30 20.51 10.11 -26.11
C GLY A 30 19.25 10.47 -25.29
N MET A 31 18.06 10.44 -25.88
CA MET A 31 16.78 10.70 -25.19
C MET A 31 16.00 9.40 -24.92
N PRO A 32 15.28 9.30 -23.78
CA PRO A 32 15.19 10.31 -22.72
C PRO A 32 16.50 10.44 -21.92
N ASP A 33 16.65 11.58 -21.24
CA ASP A 33 17.73 11.81 -20.29
C ASP A 33 17.58 10.90 -19.06
N ALA A 34 18.67 10.74 -18.29
CA ALA A 34 18.72 9.81 -17.16
C ALA A 34 17.69 10.10 -16.06
N ASN A 35 17.32 11.36 -15.83
CA ASN A 35 16.33 11.71 -14.81
C ASN A 35 14.92 11.31 -15.25
N THR A 36 14.57 11.58 -16.51
CA THR A 36 13.30 11.13 -17.09
C THR A 36 13.21 9.61 -17.17
N GLU A 37 14.29 8.93 -17.54
CA GLU A 37 14.37 7.47 -17.55
C GLU A 37 14.20 6.87 -16.15
N TYR A 38 14.81 7.46 -15.13
CA TYR A 38 14.63 7.02 -13.73
C TYR A 38 13.18 7.18 -13.26
N PHE A 39 12.56 8.33 -13.57
CA PHE A 39 11.15 8.58 -13.27
C PHE A 39 10.22 7.61 -14.00
N LEU A 40 10.52 7.26 -15.25
CA LEU A 40 9.81 6.24 -16.01
C LEU A 40 9.83 4.89 -15.29
N TYR A 41 11.00 4.42 -14.85
CA TYR A 41 11.10 3.15 -14.13
C TYR A 41 10.36 3.18 -12.79
N GLN A 42 10.42 4.28 -12.03
CA GLN A 42 9.59 4.43 -10.83
C GLN A 42 8.09 4.39 -11.16
N THR A 43 7.66 5.07 -12.22
CA THR A 43 6.26 5.08 -12.66
C THR A 43 5.77 3.68 -13.00
N ILE A 44 6.57 2.92 -13.76
CA ILE A 44 6.32 1.51 -14.07
C ILE A 44 6.21 0.71 -12.77
N MET A 45 7.19 0.80 -11.87
CA MET A 45 7.17 0.07 -10.59
C MET A 45 5.93 0.40 -9.76
N GLY A 46 5.52 1.66 -9.73
CA GLY A 46 4.35 2.14 -8.99
C GLY A 46 3.04 1.63 -9.55
N ALA A 47 2.89 1.60 -10.88
CA ALA A 47 1.61 1.38 -11.56
C ALA A 47 1.45 0.01 -12.22
N TRP A 48 2.48 -0.85 -12.24
CA TRP A 48 2.41 -2.15 -12.91
C TRP A 48 1.35 -3.10 -12.31
N PRO A 49 0.57 -3.82 -13.14
CA PRO A 49 0.56 -3.77 -14.60
C PRO A 49 -0.06 -2.47 -15.14
N ILE A 50 0.62 -1.85 -16.10
CA ILE A 50 0.19 -0.63 -16.80
C ILE A 50 0.35 -0.83 -18.30
N ASP A 51 -0.65 -0.43 -19.08
CA ASP A 51 -0.56 -0.47 -20.54
C ASP A 51 0.27 0.70 -21.10
N ARG A 52 0.67 0.55 -22.37
CA ARG A 52 1.50 1.54 -23.08
C ARG A 52 0.83 2.90 -23.18
N VAL A 53 -0.50 2.95 -23.34
CA VAL A 53 -1.24 4.19 -23.54
C VAL A 53 -1.21 5.01 -22.26
N ARG A 54 -1.61 4.43 -21.13
CA ARG A 54 -1.60 5.08 -19.82
C ARG A 54 -0.20 5.56 -19.44
N LEU A 55 0.83 4.74 -19.68
CA LEU A 55 2.20 5.12 -19.38
C LEU A 55 2.68 6.28 -20.27
N SER A 56 2.39 6.23 -21.56
CA SER A 56 2.77 7.28 -22.50
C SER A 56 2.11 8.62 -22.16
N GLU A 57 0.84 8.60 -21.78
CA GLU A 57 0.09 9.80 -21.38
C GLU A 57 0.67 10.44 -20.11
N VAL A 58 0.92 9.64 -19.06
CA VAL A 58 1.51 10.18 -17.82
C VAL A 58 2.92 10.70 -18.04
N MET A 59 3.72 10.01 -18.85
CA MET A 59 5.10 10.42 -19.11
C MET A 59 5.14 11.73 -19.90
N ARG A 60 4.29 11.88 -20.92
CA ARG A 60 4.15 13.13 -21.67
C ARG A 60 3.72 14.29 -20.78
N LYS A 61 2.70 14.06 -19.93
CA LYS A 61 2.26 15.05 -18.94
C LYS A 61 3.42 15.42 -18.01
N SER A 62 4.12 14.43 -17.47
CA SER A 62 5.19 14.64 -16.49
C SER A 62 6.37 15.45 -17.04
N VAL A 63 6.82 15.17 -18.27
CA VAL A 63 7.92 15.94 -18.88
C VAL A 63 7.52 17.38 -19.24
N ARG A 64 6.23 17.62 -19.57
CA ARG A 64 5.69 18.97 -19.78
C ARG A 64 5.54 19.74 -18.47
N GLU A 65 5.16 19.07 -17.39
CA GLU A 65 5.09 19.69 -16.05
C GLU A 65 6.48 20.05 -15.51
N ALA A 66 7.47 19.19 -15.77
CA ALA A 66 8.86 19.42 -15.37
C ALA A 66 9.51 20.61 -16.08
N LYS A 67 9.10 20.91 -17.33
CA LYS A 67 9.57 22.06 -18.13
C LYS A 67 11.07 22.05 -18.46
N SER A 68 11.80 20.96 -18.19
CA SER A 68 13.23 20.84 -18.47
C SER A 68 13.55 20.69 -19.97
N HIS A 69 12.69 19.97 -20.71
CA HIS A 69 12.91 19.65 -22.13
C HIS A 69 11.75 20.01 -23.06
N THR A 70 10.52 20.05 -22.53
CA THR A 70 9.28 20.39 -23.24
C THR A 70 8.31 21.03 -22.24
N SER A 71 7.29 21.75 -22.71
CA SER A 71 6.27 22.37 -21.86
C SER A 71 4.92 22.40 -22.56
N TRP A 72 3.85 22.77 -21.84
CA TRP A 72 2.52 22.95 -22.43
C TRP A 72 2.44 24.05 -23.47
N THR A 73 3.23 25.13 -23.32
CA THR A 73 3.19 26.31 -24.20
C THR A 73 4.24 26.26 -25.30
N ASN A 74 5.35 25.56 -25.08
CA ASN A 74 6.42 25.37 -26.06
C ASN A 74 6.76 23.88 -26.13
N VAL A 75 6.12 23.18 -27.07
CA VAL A 75 6.22 21.73 -27.23
C VAL A 75 7.47 21.38 -28.03
N ASN A 76 8.38 20.63 -27.42
CA ASN A 76 9.54 20.06 -28.10
C ASN A 76 9.17 18.69 -28.69
N GLU A 77 8.59 18.70 -29.90
CA GLU A 77 8.14 17.46 -30.54
C GLU A 77 9.24 16.41 -30.75
N PRO A 78 10.48 16.77 -31.15
CA PRO A 78 11.57 15.79 -31.25
C PRO A 78 11.82 15.03 -29.94
N TYR A 79 11.82 15.74 -28.80
CA TYR A 79 11.99 15.12 -27.49
C TYR A 79 10.81 14.22 -27.11
N GLU A 80 9.58 14.71 -27.29
CA GLU A 80 8.39 13.92 -26.97
C GLU A 80 8.28 12.67 -27.85
N ARG A 81 8.56 12.76 -29.16
CA ARG A 81 8.62 11.57 -30.04
C ARG A 81 9.69 10.58 -29.58
N ALA A 82 10.89 11.05 -29.24
CA ALA A 82 11.95 10.16 -28.76
C ALA A 82 11.55 9.41 -27.49
N LEU A 83 10.88 10.08 -26.55
CA LEU A 83 10.36 9.47 -25.33
C LEU A 83 9.26 8.44 -25.62
N MET A 84 8.28 8.75 -26.49
CA MET A 84 7.22 7.79 -26.84
C MET A 84 7.81 6.56 -27.53
N ASN A 85 8.71 6.74 -28.50
CA ASN A 85 9.39 5.64 -29.17
C ASN A 85 10.21 4.78 -28.20
N PHE A 86 10.85 5.39 -27.20
CA PHE A 86 11.55 4.67 -26.15
C PHE A 86 10.60 3.81 -25.32
N ILE A 87 9.45 4.35 -24.91
CA ILE A 87 8.40 3.62 -24.17
C ILE A 87 7.88 2.43 -24.99
N ASP A 88 7.58 2.63 -26.28
CA ASP A 88 7.14 1.55 -27.15
C ASP A 88 8.20 0.46 -27.26
N SER A 89 9.46 0.84 -27.47
CA SER A 89 10.57 -0.09 -27.64
C SER A 89 10.86 -0.92 -26.37
N ILE A 90 10.71 -0.37 -25.16
CA ILE A 90 10.92 -1.16 -23.93
C ILE A 90 9.76 -2.14 -23.68
N PHE A 91 8.54 -1.84 -24.13
CA PHE A 91 7.42 -2.78 -24.01
C PHE A 91 7.46 -3.91 -25.05
N GLU A 92 8.28 -3.79 -26.09
CA GLU A 92 8.54 -4.84 -27.10
C GLU A 92 9.73 -5.72 -26.73
N ASP A 93 10.46 -5.36 -25.67
CA ASP A 93 11.60 -6.12 -25.21
C ASP A 93 11.17 -7.14 -24.14
N ASP A 94 11.04 -8.40 -24.56
CA ASP A 94 10.68 -9.51 -23.70
C ASP A 94 11.69 -9.72 -22.55
N GLU A 95 12.99 -9.46 -22.76
CA GLU A 95 14.01 -9.59 -21.71
C GLU A 95 13.78 -8.53 -20.62
N PHE A 96 13.51 -7.29 -21.00
CA PHE A 96 13.16 -6.21 -20.06
C PHE A 96 11.88 -6.54 -19.29
N ILE A 97 10.82 -6.95 -19.98
CA ILE A 97 9.53 -7.28 -19.35
C ILE A 97 9.66 -8.47 -18.40
N GLN A 98 10.43 -9.48 -18.77
CA GLN A 98 10.70 -10.63 -17.90
C GLN A 98 11.49 -10.20 -16.66
N ASP A 99 12.57 -9.42 -16.82
CA ASP A 99 13.41 -8.95 -15.71
C ASP A 99 12.64 -8.03 -14.75
N LEU A 100 11.79 -7.15 -15.30
CA LEU A 100 10.86 -6.30 -14.53
C LEU A 100 9.89 -7.14 -13.70
N ASN A 101 9.21 -8.11 -14.31
CA ASN A 101 8.27 -8.97 -13.62
C ASN A 101 8.95 -9.82 -12.53
N MET A 102 10.16 -10.34 -12.80
CA MET A 102 10.94 -11.08 -11.81
C MET A 102 11.31 -10.20 -10.60
N PHE A 103 11.68 -8.95 -10.82
CA PHE A 103 11.98 -8.02 -9.74
C PHE A 103 10.74 -7.58 -8.95
N LEU A 104 9.64 -7.32 -9.65
CA LEU A 104 8.41 -6.81 -9.04
C LEU A 104 7.63 -7.88 -8.26
N ARG A 105 7.59 -9.13 -8.75
CA ARG A 105 6.80 -10.21 -8.16
C ARG A 105 6.95 -10.34 -6.63
N PRO A 106 8.16 -10.39 -6.05
CA PRO A 106 8.31 -10.48 -4.59
C PRO A 106 7.85 -9.22 -3.84
N LEU A 107 7.69 -8.07 -4.52
CA LEU A 107 7.34 -6.78 -3.94
C LEU A 107 5.82 -6.51 -3.94
N ILE A 108 5.02 -7.27 -4.70
CA ILE A 108 3.57 -7.08 -4.80
C ILE A 108 2.90 -7.23 -3.45
N ARG A 109 3.16 -8.36 -2.76
CA ARG A 109 2.55 -8.64 -1.46
C ARG A 109 3.00 -7.64 -0.38
N PRO A 110 4.30 -7.36 -0.18
CA PRO A 110 4.76 -6.27 0.69
C PRO A 110 4.09 -4.93 0.41
N GLY A 111 3.97 -4.53 -0.87
CA GLY A 111 3.29 -3.31 -1.27
C GLY A 111 1.80 -3.27 -0.92
N ARG A 112 1.10 -4.41 -0.98
CA ARG A 112 -0.29 -4.56 -0.54
C ARG A 112 -0.41 -4.48 0.99
N VAL A 113 0.52 -5.08 1.73
CA VAL A 113 0.56 -4.95 3.20
C VAL A 113 0.78 -3.50 3.62
N ALA A 114 1.69 -2.76 2.95
CA ALA A 114 1.87 -1.33 3.18
C ALA A 114 0.58 -0.53 2.94
N SER A 115 -0.19 -0.88 1.91
CA SER A 115 -1.50 -0.27 1.63
C SER A 115 -2.55 -0.56 2.72
N LEU A 116 -2.57 -1.79 3.26
CA LEU A 116 -3.42 -2.15 4.40
C LEU A 116 -3.01 -1.39 5.67
N ALA A 117 -1.71 -1.29 5.96
CA ALA A 117 -1.18 -0.53 7.09
C ALA A 117 -1.62 0.93 7.03
N GLN A 118 -1.41 1.59 5.87
CA GLN A 118 -1.81 2.98 5.67
C GLN A 118 -3.32 3.16 5.81
N ALA A 119 -4.12 2.28 5.21
CA ALA A 119 -5.57 2.36 5.29
C ALA A 119 -6.08 2.13 6.73
N LEU A 120 -5.51 1.18 7.48
CA LEU A 120 -5.92 0.96 8.87
C LEU A 120 -5.63 2.19 9.73
N VAL A 121 -4.42 2.75 9.64
CA VAL A 121 -4.05 3.97 10.36
C VAL A 121 -5.00 5.11 10.00
N MET A 122 -5.28 5.33 8.72
CA MET A 122 -6.22 6.36 8.27
C MET A 122 -7.62 6.18 8.88
N LEU A 123 -8.12 4.94 8.95
CA LEU A 123 -9.46 4.64 9.47
C LEU A 123 -9.57 4.84 10.99
N THR A 124 -8.50 4.57 11.74
CA THR A 124 -8.54 4.51 13.21
C THR A 124 -7.86 5.70 13.90
N ALA A 125 -7.05 6.48 13.20
CA ALA A 125 -6.50 7.75 13.70
C ALA A 125 -7.59 8.80 14.00
N PRO A 126 -7.28 9.87 14.75
CA PRO A 126 -8.19 10.99 14.97
C PRO A 126 -8.56 11.66 13.65
N GLY A 127 -9.83 12.09 13.54
CA GLY A 127 -10.38 12.68 12.32
C GLY A 127 -11.43 11.80 11.64
N VAL A 128 -11.93 12.30 10.50
CA VAL A 128 -12.90 11.61 9.65
C VAL A 128 -12.13 11.01 8.47
N PRO A 129 -12.09 9.68 8.32
CA PRO A 129 -11.41 9.06 7.19
C PRO A 129 -12.18 9.36 5.90
N ASP A 130 -11.44 9.67 4.84
CA ASP A 130 -11.97 9.83 3.50
C ASP A 130 -11.45 8.68 2.61
N ILE A 131 -12.29 8.19 1.70
CA ILE A 131 -11.98 7.10 0.79
C ILE A 131 -12.38 7.54 -0.60
N TYR A 132 -11.39 7.82 -1.45
CA TYR A 132 -11.65 8.17 -2.84
C TYR A 132 -12.32 7.00 -3.57
N GLN A 133 -13.24 7.31 -4.47
CA GLN A 133 -14.00 6.30 -5.22
C GLN A 133 -13.08 5.27 -5.87
N GLY A 134 -13.36 3.99 -5.68
CA GLY A 134 -12.57 2.91 -6.26
C GLY A 134 -11.36 2.46 -5.42
N THR A 135 -10.96 3.22 -4.41
CA THR A 135 -9.76 2.93 -3.59
C THR A 135 -10.01 1.98 -2.41
N GLU A 136 -11.22 1.42 -2.28
CA GLU A 136 -11.51 0.36 -1.32
C GLU A 136 -10.80 -0.97 -1.68
N THR A 137 -10.36 -1.12 -2.93
CA THR A 137 -9.48 -2.20 -3.41
C THR A 137 -8.10 -1.64 -3.78
N TRP A 138 -7.26 -2.42 -4.46
CA TRP A 138 -6.01 -1.89 -5.00
C TRP A 138 -6.31 -0.88 -6.10
N ASP A 139 -5.75 0.32 -5.97
CA ASP A 139 -5.79 1.36 -6.99
C ASP A 139 -4.35 1.76 -7.32
N LEU A 140 -3.99 1.59 -8.59
CA LEU A 140 -2.68 1.91 -9.16
C LEU A 140 -2.81 3.03 -10.20
N SER A 141 -3.77 3.93 -9.99
CA SER A 141 -3.95 5.11 -10.82
C SER A 141 -2.80 6.09 -10.65
N LEU A 142 -2.54 6.82 -11.73
CA LEU A 142 -1.56 7.86 -11.84
C LEU A 142 -2.23 9.24 -11.64
N VAL A 143 -1.50 10.30 -11.93
CA VAL A 143 -2.06 11.66 -11.94
C VAL A 143 -3.21 11.79 -12.93
N ASP A 144 -4.09 12.76 -12.70
CA ASP A 144 -5.16 13.18 -13.61
C ASP A 144 -4.69 13.23 -15.08
N PRO A 145 -5.49 12.73 -16.05
CA PRO A 145 -6.84 12.18 -15.91
C PRO A 145 -6.90 10.70 -15.50
N ASP A 146 -5.79 10.02 -15.28
CA ASP A 146 -5.78 8.57 -15.03
C ASP A 146 -6.51 8.17 -13.73
N ASN A 147 -6.45 9.01 -12.70
CA ASN A 147 -7.22 8.84 -11.45
C ASN A 147 -8.72 9.20 -11.57
N ARG A 148 -9.19 9.62 -12.75
CA ARG A 148 -10.60 9.92 -13.03
C ARG A 148 -11.28 8.86 -13.91
N ARG A 149 -10.61 7.72 -14.16
CA ARG A 149 -11.20 6.59 -14.88
C ARG A 149 -12.48 6.11 -14.17
N PRO A 150 -13.48 5.60 -14.93
CA PRO A 150 -14.74 5.16 -14.36
C PRO A 150 -14.53 4.01 -13.37
N VAL A 151 -15.31 4.02 -12.29
CA VAL A 151 -15.28 2.99 -11.25
C VAL A 151 -16.40 1.99 -11.53
N ASP A 152 -16.06 0.70 -11.60
CA ASP A 152 -17.06 -0.38 -11.68
C ASP A 152 -17.64 -0.67 -10.28
N PHE A 153 -18.69 0.07 -9.93
CA PHE A 153 -19.39 -0.11 -8.66
C PHE A 153 -20.17 -1.42 -8.58
N ALA A 154 -20.62 -2.00 -9.71
CA ALA A 154 -21.35 -3.26 -9.71
C ALA A 154 -20.45 -4.40 -9.22
N MET A 155 -19.24 -4.50 -9.79
CA MET A 155 -18.21 -5.45 -9.34
C MET A 155 -17.83 -5.23 -7.87
N LYS A 156 -17.69 -3.96 -7.44
CA LYS A 156 -17.32 -3.62 -6.05
C LYS A 156 -18.40 -4.02 -5.04
N ILE A 157 -19.68 -3.85 -5.39
CA ILE A 157 -20.80 -4.29 -4.55
C ILE A 157 -20.81 -5.82 -4.45
N GLU A 158 -20.64 -6.53 -5.57
CA GLU A 158 -20.58 -8.00 -5.58
C GLU A 158 -19.44 -8.52 -4.69
N ASN A 159 -18.24 -7.94 -4.83
CA ASN A 159 -17.09 -8.28 -4.01
C ASN A 159 -17.31 -7.98 -2.53
N LEU A 160 -18.01 -6.88 -2.21
CA LEU A 160 -18.37 -6.57 -0.83
C LEU A 160 -19.30 -7.61 -0.22
N GLU A 161 -20.32 -8.08 -0.96
CA GLU A 161 -21.22 -9.14 -0.49
C GLU A 161 -20.47 -10.46 -0.28
N LYS A 162 -19.52 -10.81 -1.14
CA LYS A 162 -18.65 -11.99 -0.95
C LYS A 162 -17.87 -11.92 0.35
N VAL A 163 -17.21 -10.78 0.63
CA VAL A 163 -16.37 -10.66 1.84
C VAL A 163 -17.15 -10.48 3.14
N LYS A 164 -18.42 -10.09 3.09
CA LYS A 164 -19.29 -10.04 4.28
C LYS A 164 -19.56 -11.44 4.86
N VAL A 165 -19.65 -12.45 3.99
CA VAL A 165 -20.00 -13.83 4.37
C VAL A 165 -18.75 -14.65 4.71
N SER A 166 -17.62 -14.38 4.06
CA SER A 166 -16.35 -15.05 4.35
C SER A 166 -15.60 -14.37 5.50
N SER A 167 -15.32 -15.11 6.57
CA SER A 167 -14.73 -14.54 7.79
C SER A 167 -13.27 -14.09 7.63
N LEU A 168 -12.55 -14.61 6.63
CA LEU A 168 -11.18 -14.20 6.27
C LEU A 168 -10.95 -14.43 4.78
N VAL A 169 -10.31 -13.47 4.13
CA VAL A 169 -9.87 -13.56 2.74
C VAL A 169 -8.62 -14.45 2.64
N LYS A 170 -8.73 -15.60 1.98
CA LYS A 170 -7.74 -16.70 2.11
C LYS A 170 -7.02 -17.07 0.82
N SER A 171 -7.59 -16.85 -0.36
CA SER A 171 -6.99 -17.30 -1.62
C SER A 171 -6.03 -16.27 -2.22
N SER A 172 -5.13 -16.70 -3.10
CA SER A 172 -4.25 -15.82 -3.88
C SER A 172 -5.04 -14.85 -4.75
N GLU A 173 -6.11 -15.35 -5.37
CA GLU A 173 -6.99 -14.63 -6.27
C GLU A 173 -7.69 -13.49 -5.54
N ASP A 174 -8.22 -13.76 -4.34
CA ASP A 174 -8.85 -12.72 -3.53
C ASP A 174 -7.87 -11.56 -3.22
N TRP A 175 -6.61 -11.91 -2.97
CA TRP A 175 -5.55 -10.93 -2.74
C TRP A 175 -5.19 -10.14 -3.98
N ASP A 176 -5.33 -10.71 -5.17
CA ASP A 176 -5.13 -10.02 -6.43
C ASP A 176 -6.27 -9.03 -6.71
N ASP A 177 -7.51 -9.40 -6.41
CA ASP A 177 -8.70 -8.57 -6.56
C ASP A 177 -8.82 -7.45 -5.50
N GLY A 178 -8.00 -7.51 -4.45
CA GLY A 178 -8.00 -6.50 -3.37
C GLY A 178 -9.12 -6.64 -2.35
N LEU A 179 -9.72 -7.83 -2.30
CA LEU A 179 -10.72 -8.19 -1.30
C LEU A 179 -10.24 -8.02 0.15
N PRO A 180 -8.97 -8.29 0.54
CA PRO A 180 -8.51 -8.05 1.90
C PRO A 180 -8.64 -6.59 2.33
N LYS A 181 -8.39 -5.65 1.41
CA LYS A 181 -8.49 -4.21 1.69
C LYS A 181 -9.96 -3.80 1.83
N GLN A 182 -10.80 -4.27 0.90
CA GLN A 182 -12.24 -3.95 0.92
C GLN A 182 -12.90 -4.51 2.18
N TRP A 183 -12.58 -5.76 2.54
CA TRP A 183 -13.03 -6.41 3.77
C TRP A 183 -12.60 -5.65 5.03
N MET A 184 -11.30 -5.29 5.12
CA MET A 184 -10.77 -4.55 6.27
C MET A 184 -11.46 -3.20 6.42
N ILE A 185 -11.59 -2.44 5.32
CA ILE A 185 -12.28 -1.15 5.30
C ILE A 185 -13.72 -1.31 5.80
N TRP A 186 -14.47 -2.27 5.23
CA TRP A 186 -15.84 -2.54 5.64
C TRP A 186 -15.93 -2.90 7.13
N LYS A 187 -15.08 -3.81 7.62
CA LYS A 187 -15.10 -4.28 9.01
C LYS A 187 -14.78 -3.16 9.99
N VAL A 188 -13.75 -2.37 9.70
CA VAL A 188 -13.33 -1.24 10.55
C VAL A 188 -14.36 -0.12 10.53
N LEU A 189 -14.94 0.23 9.38
CA LEU A 189 -15.98 1.26 9.31
C LEU A 189 -17.25 0.86 10.09
N ASN A 190 -17.69 -0.41 9.98
CA ASN A 190 -18.83 -0.91 10.76
C ASN A 190 -18.52 -0.95 12.26
N PHE A 191 -17.30 -1.31 12.64
CA PHE A 191 -16.85 -1.24 14.03
C PHE A 191 -16.87 0.22 14.53
N LYS A 192 -16.24 1.13 13.81
CA LYS A 192 -16.13 2.56 14.15
C LYS A 192 -17.50 3.23 14.29
N LYS A 193 -18.44 2.92 13.40
CA LYS A 193 -19.82 3.46 13.41
C LYS A 193 -20.53 3.23 14.74
N ASN A 194 -20.27 2.09 15.39
CA ASN A 194 -20.94 1.68 16.62
C ASN A 194 -20.10 1.93 17.88
N ARG A 195 -18.99 2.67 17.77
CA ARG A 195 -18.02 2.91 18.86
C ARG A 195 -17.63 4.40 19.00
N PRO A 196 -18.60 5.32 19.20
CA PRO A 196 -18.28 6.73 19.42
C PRO A 196 -17.48 6.96 20.72
N ASP A 197 -17.54 6.05 21.68
CA ASP A 197 -16.71 6.02 22.89
C ASP A 197 -15.20 5.97 22.56
N PHE A 198 -14.81 5.23 21.52
CA PHE A 198 -13.41 5.13 21.09
C PHE A 198 -13.04 6.07 19.94
N PHE A 199 -13.99 6.55 19.14
CA PHE A 199 -13.67 7.34 17.94
C PHE A 199 -14.28 8.73 17.87
N GLY A 200 -15.18 9.08 18.80
CA GLY A 200 -15.87 10.35 18.83
C GLY A 200 -15.05 11.51 19.41
N PRO A 201 -15.65 12.72 19.44
CA PRO A 201 -15.06 13.88 20.10
C PRO A 201 -14.76 13.59 21.57
N GLY A 202 -13.51 13.83 21.99
CA GLY A 202 -13.05 13.57 23.37
C GLY A 202 -12.41 12.20 23.59
N SER A 203 -12.41 11.30 22.59
CA SER A 203 -11.61 10.08 22.64
C SER A 203 -10.11 10.39 22.64
N SER A 204 -9.36 9.77 23.55
CA SER A 204 -7.91 9.92 23.64
C SER A 204 -7.19 9.28 22.44
N TYR A 205 -5.95 9.73 22.23
CA TYR A 205 -4.98 9.13 21.32
C TYR A 205 -3.68 8.93 22.08
N ASP A 206 -3.41 7.70 22.47
CA ASP A 206 -2.30 7.38 23.37
C ASP A 206 -1.27 6.49 22.66
N PRO A 207 0.04 6.75 22.82
CA PRO A 207 1.05 5.82 22.34
C PRO A 207 0.92 4.48 23.08
N VAL A 208 1.16 3.39 22.36
CA VAL A 208 1.26 2.05 22.98
C VAL A 208 2.72 1.78 23.29
N GLU A 209 3.00 1.27 24.50
CA GLU A 209 4.37 0.88 24.88
C GLU A 209 4.85 -0.28 23.98
N THR A 210 6.01 -0.09 23.34
CA THR A 210 6.62 -1.07 22.43
C THR A 210 7.92 -1.63 23.02
N GLY A 211 8.22 -2.91 22.78
CA GLY A 211 9.41 -3.61 23.29
C GLY A 211 9.93 -4.70 22.35
N GLY A 212 11.09 -5.28 22.65
CA GLY A 212 11.73 -6.31 21.83
C GLY A 212 12.68 -5.77 20.74
N ASN A 213 13.37 -6.68 20.03
CA ASN A 213 14.44 -6.33 19.08
C ASN A 213 13.92 -5.91 17.68
N GLY A 214 12.68 -5.44 17.59
CA GLY A 214 11.99 -5.09 16.35
C GLY A 214 11.11 -3.84 16.43
N VAL A 215 11.14 -3.10 17.54
CA VAL A 215 10.18 -2.02 17.83
C VAL A 215 10.10 -0.92 16.78
N LYS A 216 11.19 -0.68 16.05
CA LYS A 216 11.25 0.33 14.99
C LYS A 216 10.48 -0.09 13.73
N GLU A 217 10.16 -1.37 13.61
CA GLU A 217 9.51 -1.98 12.44
C GLU A 217 8.00 -2.16 12.63
N ILE A 218 7.44 -1.62 13.71
CA ILE A 218 6.00 -1.56 13.98
C ILE A 218 5.58 -0.12 14.34
N PHE A 219 4.29 0.15 14.16
CA PHE A 219 3.64 1.36 14.63
C PHE A 219 2.33 1.00 15.31
N ALA A 220 2.11 1.52 16.51
CA ALA A 220 0.91 1.23 17.29
C ALA A 220 0.44 2.44 18.11
N PHE A 221 -0.88 2.56 18.25
CA PHE A 221 -1.53 3.56 19.09
C PHE A 221 -2.86 3.04 19.64
N CYS A 222 -3.29 3.62 20.75
CA CYS A 222 -4.54 3.32 21.42
C CYS A 222 -5.54 4.48 21.27
N ARG A 223 -6.82 4.15 21.07
CA ARG A 223 -7.94 5.08 21.04
C ARG A 223 -8.87 4.83 22.22
N GLY A 224 -9.16 5.88 22.98
CA GLY A 224 -10.08 5.85 24.13
C GLY A 224 -9.77 4.76 25.16
N GLY A 225 -8.50 4.36 25.30
CA GLY A 225 -8.06 3.31 26.23
C GLY A 225 -8.53 1.89 25.92
N GLY A 226 -9.26 1.66 24.82
CA GLY A 226 -9.92 0.37 24.54
C GLY A 226 -9.78 -0.13 23.11
N VAL A 227 -9.11 0.59 22.20
CA VAL A 227 -8.86 0.11 20.84
C VAL A 227 -7.41 0.35 20.44
N VAL A 228 -6.66 -0.72 20.18
CA VAL A 228 -5.26 -0.64 19.74
C VAL A 228 -5.16 -0.94 18.25
N THR A 229 -4.60 -0.01 17.49
CA THR A 229 -4.14 -0.24 16.12
C THR A 229 -2.68 -0.66 16.14
N LEU A 230 -2.33 -1.71 15.40
CA LEU A 230 -0.95 -2.16 15.19
C LEU A 230 -0.73 -2.43 13.70
N VAL A 231 0.32 -1.84 13.14
CA VAL A 231 0.73 -2.05 11.75
C VAL A 231 2.24 -2.23 11.65
N PRO A 232 2.76 -3.02 10.69
CA PRO A 232 4.17 -3.03 10.36
C PRO A 232 4.58 -1.72 9.64
N THR A 233 5.82 -1.30 9.84
CA THR A 233 6.45 -0.14 9.14
C THR A 233 7.56 -0.56 8.19
N CYS A 234 7.93 -1.85 8.20
CA CYS A 234 8.85 -2.49 7.26
C CYS A 234 8.18 -3.71 6.64
N PHE A 235 8.30 -3.86 5.31
CA PHE A 235 7.52 -4.82 4.54
C PHE A 235 8.38 -5.83 3.77
N VAL A 236 9.66 -5.54 3.57
CA VAL A 236 10.58 -6.32 2.73
C VAL A 236 11.81 -6.77 3.53
N SER A 237 12.64 -5.83 4.02
CA SER A 237 14.02 -6.15 4.41
C SER A 237 14.20 -6.61 5.85
N ARG A 238 13.28 -6.26 6.75
CA ARG A 238 13.40 -6.52 8.20
C ARG A 238 12.17 -7.20 8.81
N LYS A 239 11.55 -8.10 8.05
CA LYS A 239 10.38 -8.84 8.51
C LYS A 239 10.68 -9.70 9.76
N ALA A 240 11.85 -10.34 9.80
CA ALA A 240 12.25 -11.18 10.94
C ALA A 240 12.52 -10.35 12.21
N GLU A 241 12.97 -9.11 12.07
CA GLU A 241 13.08 -8.16 13.18
C GLU A 241 11.69 -7.73 13.64
N MET A 242 10.80 -7.36 12.71
CA MET A 242 9.41 -7.00 13.01
C MET A 242 8.70 -8.07 13.83
N GLU A 243 8.87 -9.35 13.48
CA GLU A 243 8.31 -10.49 14.23
C GLU A 243 8.80 -10.57 15.69
N LYS A 244 9.95 -9.97 16.02
CA LYS A 244 10.49 -9.89 17.40
C LYS A 244 9.99 -8.66 18.17
N ALA A 245 9.22 -7.78 17.53
CA ALA A 245 8.60 -6.64 18.18
C ALA A 245 7.44 -7.09 19.07
N LYS A 246 7.18 -6.34 20.13
CA LYS A 246 6.09 -6.58 21.07
C LYS A 246 5.41 -5.27 21.41
N ILE A 247 4.13 -5.35 21.74
CA ILE A 247 3.36 -4.25 22.32
C ILE A 247 2.85 -4.64 23.70
N ARG A 248 2.73 -3.67 24.60
CA ARG A 248 2.13 -3.89 25.91
C ARG A 248 0.64 -3.58 25.87
N LEU A 249 -0.18 -4.58 26.17
CA LEU A 249 -1.62 -4.41 26.30
C LEU A 249 -1.98 -4.11 27.76
N SER A 250 -2.82 -3.10 28.00
CA SER A 250 -3.32 -2.79 29.35
C SER A 250 -4.19 -3.93 29.90
N GLU A 251 -4.39 -3.97 31.21
CA GLU A 251 -5.20 -4.98 31.92
C GLU A 251 -6.56 -5.24 31.26
N GLY A 252 -6.92 -6.51 31.06
CA GLY A 252 -8.19 -6.93 30.50
C GLY A 252 -8.03 -8.06 29.49
N THR A 253 -9.10 -8.36 28.77
CA THR A 253 -9.05 -9.27 27.61
C THR A 253 -9.15 -8.43 26.35
N TRP A 254 -8.29 -8.70 25.38
CA TRP A 254 -8.27 -8.02 24.09
C TRP A 254 -8.63 -9.00 22.98
N GLU A 255 -9.47 -8.60 22.04
CA GLU A 255 -9.85 -9.39 20.88
C GLU A 255 -9.38 -8.69 19.61
N ASN A 256 -8.69 -9.40 18.72
CA ASN A 256 -8.40 -8.90 17.38
C ASN A 256 -9.65 -9.03 16.51
N ILE A 257 -10.22 -7.91 16.08
CA ILE A 257 -11.48 -7.95 15.33
C ILE A 257 -11.30 -8.61 13.97
N PHE A 258 -10.08 -8.81 13.46
CA PHE A 258 -9.87 -9.42 12.14
C PHE A 258 -9.98 -10.93 12.16
N ASP A 259 -9.50 -11.61 13.20
CA ASP A 259 -9.45 -13.08 13.28
C ASP A 259 -10.10 -13.65 14.56
N ASN A 260 -10.66 -12.78 15.41
CA ASN A 260 -11.28 -13.08 16.70
C ASN A 260 -10.34 -13.76 17.72
N GLN A 261 -9.02 -13.70 17.51
CA GLN A 261 -8.05 -14.20 18.49
C GLN A 261 -8.06 -13.31 19.73
N ARG A 262 -7.89 -13.94 20.89
CA ARG A 262 -7.92 -13.26 22.20
C ARG A 262 -6.56 -13.25 22.85
N TYR A 263 -6.24 -12.13 23.48
CA TYR A 263 -4.96 -11.86 24.10
C TYR A 263 -5.17 -11.34 25.53
N SER A 264 -4.34 -11.83 26.44
CA SER A 264 -4.36 -11.33 27.82
C SER A 264 -3.66 -9.98 27.90
N GLY A 265 -4.34 -9.02 28.51
CA GLY A 265 -3.76 -7.76 28.96
C GLY A 265 -2.73 -7.95 30.08
N ASN A 266 -2.12 -6.83 30.51
CA ASN A 266 -1.01 -6.78 31.46
C ASN A 266 0.21 -7.61 31.04
N SER A 267 0.32 -7.91 29.74
CA SER A 267 1.39 -8.73 29.17
C SER A 267 1.94 -8.10 27.89
N TRP A 268 3.12 -8.57 27.50
CA TRP A 268 3.72 -8.26 26.21
C TRP A 268 3.17 -9.23 25.17
N ALA A 269 2.47 -8.72 24.16
CA ALA A 269 2.00 -9.49 23.02
C ALA A 269 2.97 -9.30 21.84
N GLY A 270 3.40 -10.42 21.23
CA GLY A 270 4.32 -10.42 20.09
C GLY A 270 3.64 -10.00 18.81
N ALA A 271 4.33 -9.21 17.98
CA ALA A 271 3.83 -8.80 16.68
C ALA A 271 3.68 -10.00 15.72
N ASP A 272 4.53 -11.02 15.85
CA ASP A 272 4.42 -12.30 15.14
C ASP A 272 3.07 -12.99 15.37
N ASP A 273 2.60 -13.00 16.62
CA ASP A 273 1.33 -13.62 17.00
C ASP A 273 0.13 -12.74 16.65
N LEU A 274 0.22 -11.44 16.93
CA LEU A 274 -0.85 -10.47 16.63
C LEU A 274 -1.12 -10.29 15.13
N LEU A 275 -0.10 -10.46 14.28
CA LEU A 275 -0.18 -10.27 12.83
C LEU A 275 -0.20 -11.60 12.04
N LYS A 276 -0.34 -12.72 12.75
CA LYS A 276 -0.24 -14.07 12.18
C LYS A 276 -1.27 -14.35 11.09
N ASN A 277 -2.54 -14.01 11.35
CA ASN A 277 -3.65 -14.34 10.46
C ASN A 277 -4.01 -13.18 9.51
N PHE A 278 -3.66 -11.94 9.88
CA PHE A 278 -3.86 -10.76 9.07
C PHE A 278 -2.70 -9.78 9.31
N PRO A 279 -2.12 -9.14 8.26
CA PRO A 279 -0.84 -8.46 8.38
C PRO A 279 -0.91 -7.08 9.05
N VAL A 280 -2.07 -6.74 9.62
CA VAL A 280 -2.33 -5.58 10.47
C VAL A 280 -3.33 -6.03 11.55
N ALA A 281 -3.34 -5.37 12.70
CA ALA A 281 -4.24 -5.74 13.80
C ALA A 281 -5.01 -4.53 14.32
N LEU A 282 -6.29 -4.77 14.64
CA LEU A 282 -7.14 -3.85 15.38
C LEU A 282 -7.71 -4.61 16.58
N LEU A 283 -7.12 -4.37 17.74
CA LEU A 283 -7.48 -5.02 18.99
C LEU A 283 -8.51 -4.16 19.72
N VAL A 284 -9.58 -4.77 20.21
CA VAL A 284 -10.56 -4.13 21.07
C VAL A 284 -10.54 -4.76 22.45
N LYS A 285 -10.58 -3.92 23.48
CA LYS A 285 -10.69 -4.35 24.86
C LYS A 285 -12.12 -4.82 25.12
N GLU A 286 -12.28 -6.04 25.61
CA GLU A 286 -13.57 -6.52 26.08
C GLU A 286 -14.00 -5.70 27.29
N ASN A 287 -15.14 -5.03 27.19
CA ASN A 287 -15.75 -4.41 28.36
C ASN A 287 -16.31 -5.50 29.27
N ARG A 288 -15.71 -5.69 30.45
CA ARG A 288 -16.38 -6.40 31.55
C ARG A 288 -17.56 -5.54 32.02
N GLY A 289 -18.74 -5.80 31.46
CA GLY A 289 -20.00 -5.24 31.95
C GLY A 289 -20.57 -4.12 31.09
N LYS A 290 -21.39 -4.52 30.11
CA LYS A 290 -22.76 -4.03 29.85
C LYS A 290 -23.34 -4.91 28.76
N THR A 291 -23.75 -6.12 29.15
CA THR A 291 -24.83 -6.82 28.48
C THR A 291 -26.06 -5.90 28.52
N PRO A 292 -26.83 -5.74 27.43
CA PRO A 292 -28.10 -5.03 27.48
C PRO A 292 -29.05 -5.64 28.52
#